data_AF-A0A6J1HIL8-F1
#
_entry.id   AF-A0A6J1HIL8-F1
#
_cell.length_a   1.000
_cell.length_b   1.000
_cell.length_c   1.000
_cell.angle_alpha   90.00
_cell.angle_beta   90.00
_cell.angle_gamma   90.00
#
_symmetry.space_group_name_H-M   'P 1'
#
loop_
_entity.id
_entity.type
_entity.pdbx_description
1 polymer ?
#
loop_
_entity_poly.entity_id
_entity_poly.type
_entity_poly.pdbx_seq_one_letter_code
_entity_poly.pdbx_strand_id
1 'polypeptide(L)'
;MLHQNPPTLPTSADSEIPEISPSCCPNIWNKPERGEDFTILQAVFSKDMALICLATFSGCGSSLAAIDNLGQVGESLGYSQRAIGILVSWVSIFNFFGRVFSGFISETLMTKYKLPRPLTFAFAFLITCVGQLFIAYPFPGSLYLAAIIIGFGFGAQNPMLFAVISEMFGLKRYSTLFNCGQLAAPFGSYILNVDVVGKLYDMEALRERKQIAGKGLTCTGAHCFGGSFTVLAAATLFGAVVMFVLAYQTREFYKRDVYKNFNEEIWIPQTEMEFYRLDNKKNIED
;
A
#
# COMPACT_ATOMS: atom_id res chain seq x y z
N MET A 1 84.10 37.99 -10.32
CA MET A 1 82.65 38.19 -10.58
C MET A 1 81.92 37.28 -9.59
N LEU A 2 81.58 37.81 -8.42
CA LEU A 2 80.29 38.40 -8.03
C LEU A 2 79.38 37.38 -7.31
N HIS A 3 79.27 37.57 -6.00
CA HIS A 3 78.24 37.10 -5.08
C HIS A 3 76.82 37.53 -5.52
N GLN A 4 75.78 36.75 -5.18
CA GLN A 4 74.48 37.25 -4.67
C GLN A 4 73.55 36.12 -4.17
N ASN A 5 72.91 36.33 -3.00
CA ASN A 5 71.73 35.62 -2.46
C ASN A 5 70.43 36.47 -2.72
N PRO A 6 69.22 36.09 -2.20
CA PRO A 6 68.00 35.61 -2.88
C PRO A 6 66.90 36.71 -3.07
N PRO A 7 65.69 36.42 -3.65
CA PRO A 7 64.47 36.50 -2.80
C PRO A 7 63.20 35.70 -3.23
N THR A 8 62.39 35.39 -2.19
CA THR A 8 60.90 35.37 -2.04
C THR A 8 59.95 34.44 -2.82
N LEU A 9 59.17 33.69 -2.03
CA LEU A 9 57.84 33.11 -2.33
C LEU A 9 56.86 34.12 -2.95
N PRO A 10 55.96 33.65 -3.82
CA PRO A 10 54.57 34.11 -3.87
C PRO A 10 53.66 33.16 -3.07
N THR A 11 52.96 33.78 -2.12
CA THR A 11 51.88 33.28 -1.28
C THR A 11 50.63 32.94 -2.12
N SER A 12 49.91 31.91 -1.67
CA SER A 12 48.46 31.66 -1.86
C SER A 12 47.86 31.87 -3.26
N ALA A 13 47.57 30.76 -3.94
CA ALA A 13 46.32 30.64 -4.68
C ALA A 13 45.50 29.58 -3.96
N ASP A 14 44.60 30.03 -3.09
CA ASP A 14 43.53 29.22 -2.56
C ASP A 14 42.77 28.64 -3.76
N SER A 15 42.92 27.33 -3.99
CA SER A 15 41.99 26.59 -4.82
C SER A 15 40.65 26.65 -4.09
N GLU A 16 39.76 27.53 -4.53
CA GLU A 16 38.36 27.55 -4.11
C GLU A 16 37.80 26.14 -4.32
N ILE A 17 37.72 25.39 -3.22
CA ILE A 17 36.85 24.23 -3.11
C ILE A 17 35.46 24.81 -3.34
N PRO A 18 34.70 24.38 -4.36
CA PRO A 18 33.33 24.81 -4.50
C PRO A 18 32.63 24.39 -3.21
N GLU A 19 32.21 25.37 -2.40
CA GLU A 19 31.32 25.10 -1.28
C GLU A 19 30.05 24.48 -1.86
N ILE A 20 29.98 23.15 -1.82
CA ILE A 20 28.73 22.42 -1.95
C ILE A 20 27.94 22.80 -0.71
N SER A 21 27.20 23.90 -0.81
CA SER A 21 26.13 24.22 0.12
C SER A 21 25.29 22.94 0.29
N PRO A 22 25.13 22.39 1.51
CA PRO A 22 24.24 21.28 1.72
C PRO A 22 22.83 21.84 1.70
N SER A 23 22.31 22.13 0.51
CA SER A 23 20.87 22.14 0.31
C SER A 23 20.43 20.73 0.64
N CYS A 24 19.90 20.54 1.85
CA CYS A 24 19.36 19.26 2.33
C CYS A 24 18.20 18.75 1.43
N CYS A 25 17.72 19.59 0.50
CA CYS A 25 16.57 19.36 -0.35
C CYS A 25 16.73 19.96 -1.77
N PRO A 26 17.66 19.49 -2.64
CA PRO A 26 17.58 19.91 -4.03
C PRO A 26 16.35 19.23 -4.66
N ASN A 27 15.44 20.03 -5.21
CA ASN A 27 14.41 19.59 -6.16
C ASN A 27 13.27 18.69 -5.63
N ILE A 28 12.76 18.87 -4.40
CA ILE A 28 11.51 18.22 -3.95
C ILE A 28 10.33 18.51 -4.92
N TRP A 29 10.34 19.68 -5.55
CA TRP A 29 9.23 20.20 -6.37
C TRP A 29 9.34 19.87 -7.87
N ASN A 30 10.50 19.40 -8.35
CA ASN A 30 10.63 18.91 -9.73
C ASN A 30 10.23 17.44 -9.76
N LYS A 31 8.97 17.17 -10.11
CA LYS A 31 8.41 15.83 -10.16
C LYS A 31 8.87 15.11 -11.44
N PRO A 32 9.50 13.92 -11.35
CA PRO A 32 9.74 13.06 -12.50
C PRO A 32 8.43 12.65 -13.20
N GLU A 33 8.51 12.18 -14.44
CA GLU A 33 7.36 11.56 -15.09
C GLU A 33 6.96 10.27 -14.34
N ARG A 34 5.67 9.91 -14.40
CA ARG A 34 5.21 8.67 -13.75
C ARG A 34 5.94 7.48 -14.37
N GLY A 35 6.40 6.56 -13.54
CA GLY A 35 7.19 5.40 -13.97
C GLY A 35 8.71 5.63 -14.04
N GLU A 36 9.18 6.87 -13.90
CA GLU A 36 10.60 7.13 -13.67
C GLU A 36 10.97 6.89 -12.20
N ASP A 37 12.27 6.85 -11.89
CA ASP A 37 12.76 6.68 -10.53
C ASP A 37 12.61 7.96 -9.70
N PHE A 38 11.73 7.92 -8.71
CA PHE A 38 11.57 9.02 -7.77
C PHE A 38 12.61 8.97 -6.65
N THR A 39 13.05 10.14 -6.19
CA THR A 39 13.68 10.22 -4.87
C THR A 39 12.65 10.02 -3.76
N ILE A 40 13.09 9.61 -2.57
CA ILE A 40 12.18 9.31 -1.45
C ILE A 40 11.33 10.51 -1.08
N LEU A 41 11.94 11.70 -0.92
CA LEU A 41 11.21 12.92 -0.55
C LEU A 41 10.24 13.35 -1.64
N GLN A 42 10.62 13.29 -2.92
CA GLN A 42 9.71 13.62 -4.03
C GLN A 42 8.49 12.69 -4.06
N ALA A 43 8.69 11.38 -3.87
CA ALA A 43 7.61 10.42 -3.87
C ALA A 43 6.67 10.63 -2.67
N VAL A 44 7.21 10.74 -1.46
CA VAL A 44 6.42 10.89 -0.21
C VAL A 44 5.56 12.16 -0.25
N PHE A 45 6.07 13.26 -0.78
CA PHE A 45 5.31 14.52 -0.91
C PHE A 45 4.52 14.64 -2.23
N SER A 46 4.45 13.57 -3.04
CA SER A 46 3.67 13.58 -4.27
C SER A 46 2.16 13.43 -4.00
N LYS A 47 1.35 14.06 -4.86
CA LYS A 47 -0.12 13.88 -4.84
C LYS A 47 -0.53 12.43 -5.01
N ASP A 48 0.20 11.69 -5.84
CA ASP A 48 -0.09 10.28 -6.14
C ASP A 48 0.14 9.41 -4.88
N MET A 49 1.24 9.61 -4.15
CA MET A 49 1.51 8.90 -2.89
C MET A 49 0.50 9.28 -1.82
N ALA A 50 0.11 10.55 -1.72
CA ALA A 50 -0.91 10.98 -0.78
C ALA A 50 -2.25 10.27 -1.03
N LEU A 51 -2.67 10.12 -2.29
CA LEU A 51 -3.88 9.37 -2.66
C LEU A 51 -3.74 7.87 -2.31
N ILE A 52 -2.59 7.25 -2.59
CA ILE A 52 -2.31 5.85 -2.25
C ILE A 52 -2.36 5.66 -0.72
N CYS A 53 -1.71 6.53 0.05
CA CYS A 53 -1.72 6.49 1.51
C CYS A 53 -3.15 6.67 2.06
N LEU A 54 -3.93 7.62 1.52
CA LEU A 54 -5.30 7.87 1.96
C LEU A 54 -6.22 6.67 1.68
N ALA A 55 -6.10 6.06 0.49
CA ALA A 55 -6.81 4.85 0.13
C ALA A 55 -6.37 3.64 0.98
N THR A 56 -5.07 3.51 1.25
CA THR A 56 -4.50 2.43 2.07
C THR A 56 -4.93 2.56 3.54
N PHE A 57 -4.91 3.77 4.09
CA PHE A 57 -5.39 4.08 5.42
C PHE A 57 -6.86 3.68 5.58
N SER A 58 -7.71 4.14 4.66
CA SER A 58 -9.16 3.92 4.75
C SER A 58 -9.56 2.49 4.37
N GLY A 59 -9.19 2.02 3.18
CA GLY A 59 -9.58 0.71 2.66
C GLY A 59 -8.81 -0.47 3.28
N CYS A 60 -7.48 -0.46 3.25
CA CYS A 60 -6.70 -1.55 3.83
C CYS A 60 -6.80 -1.55 5.36
N GLY A 61 -6.78 -0.37 5.99
CA GLY A 61 -6.98 -0.23 7.42
C GLY A 61 -8.36 -0.75 7.87
N SER A 62 -9.44 -0.41 7.15
CA SER A 62 -10.78 -0.95 7.42
C SER A 62 -10.88 -2.46 7.23
N SER A 63 -10.20 -2.99 6.20
CA SER A 63 -10.14 -4.43 5.93
C SER A 63 -9.43 -5.18 7.07
N LEU A 64 -8.31 -4.65 7.56
CA LEU A 64 -7.60 -5.18 8.73
C LEU A 64 -8.48 -5.13 9.98
N ALA A 65 -9.12 -3.99 10.25
CA ALA A 65 -10.02 -3.84 11.40
C ALA A 65 -11.18 -4.85 11.39
N ALA A 66 -11.74 -5.12 10.21
CA ALA A 66 -12.77 -6.14 10.02
C ALA A 66 -12.26 -7.55 10.34
N ILE A 67 -11.03 -7.89 9.91
CA ILE A 67 -10.41 -9.20 10.16
C ILE A 67 -10.07 -9.37 11.65
N ASP A 68 -9.47 -8.35 12.26
CA ASP A 68 -9.06 -8.36 13.67
C ASP A 68 -10.24 -8.59 14.63
N ASN A 69 -11.42 -8.10 14.26
CA ASN A 69 -12.63 -8.25 15.07
C ASN A 69 -13.53 -9.43 14.66
N LEU A 70 -13.19 -10.18 13.62
CA LEU A 70 -14.06 -11.24 13.09
C LEU A 70 -14.38 -12.31 14.14
N GLY A 71 -13.41 -12.63 15.01
CA GLY A 71 -13.61 -13.55 16.13
C GLY A 71 -14.70 -13.06 17.09
N GLN A 72 -14.57 -11.81 17.55
CA GLN A 72 -15.53 -11.18 18.48
C GLN A 72 -16.92 -11.02 17.86
N VAL A 73 -16.99 -10.71 16.55
CA VAL A 73 -18.24 -10.70 15.79
C VAL A 73 -18.91 -12.08 15.86
N GLY A 74 -18.16 -13.15 15.59
CA GLY A 74 -18.67 -14.52 15.68
C GLY A 74 -19.18 -14.88 17.08
N GLU A 75 -18.43 -14.50 18.12
CA GLU A 75 -18.86 -14.72 19.51
C GLU A 75 -20.16 -13.98 19.84
N SER A 76 -20.27 -12.71 19.45
CA SER A 76 -21.46 -11.89 19.69
C SER A 76 -22.72 -12.45 19.02
N LEU A 77 -22.55 -13.13 17.88
CA LEU A 77 -23.63 -13.79 17.15
C LEU A 77 -23.93 -15.22 17.64
N GLY A 78 -23.22 -15.70 18.66
CA GLY A 78 -23.43 -17.01 19.27
C GLY A 78 -22.80 -18.18 18.50
N TYR A 79 -21.83 -17.93 17.61
CA TYR A 79 -21.10 -19.00 16.93
C TYR A 79 -20.21 -19.77 17.92
N SER A 80 -20.14 -21.08 17.74
CA SER A 80 -19.18 -21.91 18.51
C SER A 80 -17.74 -21.56 18.16
N GLN A 81 -16.80 -21.77 19.10
CA GLN A 81 -15.36 -21.55 18.86
C GLN A 81 -14.81 -22.33 17.67
N ARG A 82 -15.34 -23.55 17.41
CA ARG A 82 -15.01 -24.33 16.22
C ARG A 82 -15.43 -23.59 14.94
N ALA A 83 -16.64 -23.04 14.91
CA ALA A 83 -17.13 -22.29 13.75
C ALA A 83 -16.33 -20.99 13.53
N ILE A 84 -15.95 -20.30 14.60
CA ILE A 84 -15.08 -19.12 14.53
C ILE A 84 -13.70 -19.48 13.96
N GLY A 85 -13.09 -20.59 14.41
CA GLY A 85 -11.84 -21.09 13.83
C GLY A 85 -11.95 -21.39 12.33
N ILE A 86 -13.10 -21.91 11.88
CA ILE A 86 -13.38 -22.12 10.45
C ILE A 86 -13.47 -20.77 9.70
N LEU A 87 -14.12 -19.76 10.26
CA LEU A 87 -14.20 -18.42 9.65
C LEU A 87 -12.81 -17.79 9.46
N VAL A 88 -11.96 -17.83 10.50
CA VAL A 88 -10.59 -17.31 10.42
C VAL A 88 -9.75 -18.08 9.39
N SER A 89 -9.95 -19.40 9.32
CA SER A 89 -9.31 -20.24 8.30
C SER A 89 -9.78 -19.85 6.89
N TRP A 90 -11.07 -19.59 6.70
CA TRP A 90 -11.61 -19.12 5.42
C TRP A 90 -11.01 -17.78 4.99
N VAL A 91 -10.91 -16.81 5.90
CA VAL A 91 -10.24 -15.53 5.60
C VAL A 91 -8.83 -15.80 5.07
N SER A 92 -8.07 -16.68 5.71
CA SER A 92 -6.69 -16.98 5.34
C SER A 92 -6.57 -17.66 3.97
N ILE A 93 -7.41 -18.68 3.71
CA ILE A 93 -7.44 -19.40 2.42
C ILE A 93 -7.82 -18.46 1.28
N PHE A 94 -8.88 -17.66 1.46
CA PHE A 94 -9.31 -16.75 0.43
C PHE A 94 -8.39 -15.53 0.29
N ASN A 95 -7.65 -15.14 1.34
CA ASN A 95 -6.57 -14.17 1.21
C ASN A 95 -5.50 -14.63 0.24
N PHE A 96 -5.07 -15.90 0.36
CA PHE A 96 -4.15 -16.51 -0.60
C PHE A 96 -4.70 -16.45 -2.03
N PHE A 97 -5.94 -16.90 -2.25
CA PHE A 97 -6.55 -16.85 -3.58
C PHE A 97 -6.69 -15.43 -4.11
N GLY A 98 -7.07 -14.46 -3.26
CA GLY A 98 -7.12 -13.05 -3.62
C GLY A 98 -5.79 -12.53 -4.13
N ARG A 99 -4.68 -12.88 -3.47
CA ARG A 99 -3.32 -12.50 -3.91
C ARG A 99 -2.99 -13.09 -5.28
N VAL A 100 -3.25 -14.38 -5.47
CA VAL A 100 -2.93 -15.10 -6.71
C VAL A 100 -3.76 -14.57 -7.87
N PHE A 101 -5.09 -14.58 -7.76
CA PHE A 101 -5.97 -14.23 -8.86
C PHE A 101 -5.89 -12.75 -9.23
N SER A 102 -5.79 -11.84 -8.25
CA SER A 102 -5.70 -10.40 -8.55
C SER A 102 -4.43 -10.05 -9.31
N GLY A 103 -3.30 -10.73 -9.06
CA GLY A 103 -2.08 -10.56 -9.84
C GLY A 103 -2.31 -10.87 -11.32
N PHE A 104 -2.82 -12.06 -11.63
CA PHE A 104 -3.12 -12.48 -13.01
C PHE A 104 -4.20 -11.62 -13.68
N ILE A 105 -5.28 -11.30 -12.96
CA ILE A 105 -6.36 -10.46 -13.48
C ILE A 105 -5.86 -9.06 -13.79
N SER A 106 -5.11 -8.44 -12.86
CA SER A 106 -4.55 -7.11 -13.06
C SER A 106 -3.59 -7.06 -14.23
N GLU A 107 -2.73 -8.07 -14.38
CA GLU A 107 -1.83 -8.20 -15.52
C GLU A 107 -2.58 -8.31 -16.84
N THR A 108 -3.59 -9.17 -16.89
CA THR A 108 -4.42 -9.38 -18.08
C THR A 108 -5.19 -8.09 -18.45
N LEU A 109 -5.74 -7.39 -17.46
CA LEU A 109 -6.49 -6.15 -17.68
C LEU A 109 -5.59 -5.01 -18.17
N MET A 110 -4.36 -4.90 -17.63
CA MET A 110 -3.41 -3.89 -18.05
C MET A 110 -2.83 -4.19 -19.44
N THR A 111 -2.40 -5.43 -19.72
CA THR A 111 -1.78 -5.80 -21.00
C THR A 111 -2.77 -5.84 -22.16
N LYS A 112 -3.92 -6.49 -21.98
CA LYS A 112 -4.90 -6.71 -23.05
C LYS A 112 -5.87 -5.55 -23.24
N TYR A 113 -6.28 -4.91 -22.14
CA TYR A 113 -7.32 -3.88 -22.17
C TYR A 113 -6.82 -2.48 -21.80
N LYS A 114 -5.50 -2.31 -21.52
CA LYS A 114 -4.87 -1.03 -21.16
C LYS A 114 -5.59 -0.32 -20.00
N LEU A 115 -6.17 -1.10 -19.09
CA LEU A 115 -6.85 -0.56 -17.91
C LEU A 115 -5.82 -0.26 -16.80
N PRO A 116 -5.96 0.88 -16.10
CA PRO A 116 -5.02 1.28 -15.05
C PRO A 116 -5.15 0.36 -13.82
N ARG A 117 -4.03 -0.10 -13.25
CA ARG A 117 -4.05 -0.95 -12.04
C ARG A 117 -4.73 -0.33 -10.81
N PRO A 118 -4.69 1.00 -10.58
CA PRO A 118 -5.52 1.62 -9.55
C PRO A 118 -7.02 1.27 -9.66
N LEU A 119 -7.53 0.95 -10.86
CA LEU A 119 -8.90 0.50 -11.07
C LEU A 119 -9.17 -0.89 -10.48
N THR A 120 -8.26 -1.85 -10.70
CA THR A 120 -8.39 -3.20 -10.14
C THR A 120 -8.26 -3.19 -8.61
N PHE A 121 -7.44 -2.28 -8.08
CA PHE A 121 -7.37 -2.01 -6.65
C PHE A 121 -8.70 -1.44 -6.11
N ALA A 122 -9.32 -0.47 -6.80
CA ALA A 122 -10.63 0.04 -6.42
C ALA A 122 -11.70 -1.06 -6.37
N PHE A 123 -11.69 -1.99 -7.34
CA PHE A 123 -12.59 -3.15 -7.31
C PHE A 123 -12.32 -4.10 -6.14
N ALA A 124 -11.06 -4.30 -5.74
CA ALA A 124 -10.74 -5.07 -4.54
C ALA A 124 -11.35 -4.44 -3.27
N PHE A 125 -11.32 -3.10 -3.16
CA PHE A 125 -12.02 -2.40 -2.07
C PHE A 125 -13.55 -2.57 -2.14
N LEU A 126 -14.15 -2.47 -3.33
CA LEU A 126 -15.59 -2.70 -3.48
C LEU A 126 -16.01 -4.12 -3.07
N ILE A 127 -15.22 -5.13 -3.43
CA ILE A 127 -15.45 -6.52 -3.01
C ILE A 127 -15.40 -6.61 -1.47
N THR A 128 -14.35 -6.06 -0.83
CA THR A 128 -14.26 -6.07 0.64
C THR A 128 -15.42 -5.32 1.29
N CYS A 129 -15.85 -4.18 0.73
CA CYS A 129 -16.99 -3.41 1.21
C CYS A 129 -18.27 -4.26 1.26
N VAL A 130 -18.55 -5.05 0.21
CA VAL A 130 -19.69 -6.00 0.20
C VAL A 130 -19.58 -7.01 1.36
N GLY A 131 -18.39 -7.55 1.59
CA GLY A 131 -18.16 -8.48 2.71
C GLY A 131 -18.40 -7.83 4.08
N GLN A 132 -17.98 -6.57 4.25
CA GLN A 132 -18.23 -5.80 5.47
C GLN A 132 -19.73 -5.52 5.68
N LEU A 133 -20.47 -5.24 4.60
CA LEU A 133 -21.93 -5.07 4.66
C LEU A 133 -22.66 -6.35 5.07
N PHE A 134 -22.15 -7.54 4.70
CA PHE A 134 -22.72 -8.82 5.14
C PHE A 134 -22.54 -9.07 6.65
N ILE A 135 -21.54 -8.45 7.27
CA ILE A 135 -21.37 -8.45 8.72
C ILE A 135 -22.27 -7.38 9.35
N ALA A 136 -22.36 -6.20 8.74
CA ALA A 136 -23.20 -5.11 9.23
C ALA A 136 -24.70 -5.50 9.27
N TYR A 137 -25.17 -6.21 8.24
CA TYR A 137 -26.56 -6.62 8.06
C TYR A 137 -26.66 -8.15 7.92
N PRO A 138 -26.55 -8.90 9.03
CA PRO A 138 -26.41 -10.33 8.96
C PRO A 138 -27.71 -11.05 8.61
N PHE A 139 -27.56 -12.12 7.82
CA PHE A 139 -28.60 -13.09 7.47
C PHE A 139 -28.04 -14.51 7.68
N PRO A 140 -28.86 -15.59 7.66
CA PRO A 140 -28.37 -16.93 7.91
C PRO A 140 -27.20 -17.30 6.97
N GLY A 141 -26.02 -17.54 7.54
CA GLY A 141 -24.80 -17.88 6.81
C GLY A 141 -24.00 -16.69 6.26
N SER A 142 -24.45 -15.44 6.45
CA SER A 142 -23.77 -14.25 5.92
C SER A 142 -22.34 -14.11 6.43
N LEU A 143 -22.06 -14.51 7.67
CA LEU A 143 -20.73 -14.40 8.27
C LEU A 143 -19.69 -15.30 7.57
N TYR A 144 -20.09 -16.49 7.09
CA TYR A 144 -19.22 -17.34 6.27
C TYR A 144 -18.93 -16.70 4.92
N LEU A 145 -19.95 -16.14 4.26
CA LEU A 145 -19.78 -15.42 3.01
C LEU A 145 -18.89 -14.19 3.20
N ALA A 146 -19.08 -13.44 4.29
CA ALA A 146 -18.26 -12.29 4.63
C ALA A 146 -16.80 -12.67 4.81
N ALA A 147 -16.50 -13.75 5.54
CA ALA A 147 -15.12 -14.24 5.71
C ALA A 147 -14.43 -14.55 4.37
N ILE A 148 -15.15 -15.20 3.45
CA ILE A 148 -14.66 -15.51 2.10
C ILE A 148 -14.41 -14.23 1.31
N ILE A 149 -15.39 -13.32 1.26
CA ILE A 149 -15.34 -12.09 0.47
C ILE A 149 -14.28 -11.13 1.00
N ILE A 150 -14.22 -10.90 2.31
CA ILE A 150 -13.22 -10.05 2.96
C ILE A 150 -11.83 -10.66 2.79
N GLY A 151 -11.69 -11.98 2.98
CA GLY A 151 -10.44 -12.70 2.74
C GLY A 151 -9.93 -12.45 1.33
N PHE A 152 -10.74 -12.72 0.31
CA PHE A 152 -10.38 -12.52 -1.09
C PHE A 152 -10.08 -11.05 -1.41
N GLY A 153 -10.96 -10.13 -1.02
CA GLY A 153 -10.82 -8.70 -1.27
C GLY A 153 -9.55 -8.14 -0.63
N PHE A 154 -9.30 -8.40 0.65
CA PHE A 154 -8.07 -7.98 1.34
C PHE A 154 -6.82 -8.67 0.77
N GLY A 155 -6.93 -9.94 0.37
CA GLY A 155 -5.86 -10.66 -0.33
C GLY A 155 -5.45 -9.96 -1.62
N ALA A 156 -6.43 -9.49 -2.39
CA ALA A 156 -6.21 -8.76 -3.63
C ALA A 156 -5.58 -7.37 -3.45
N GLN A 157 -5.79 -6.71 -2.30
CA GLN A 157 -5.27 -5.36 -2.05
C GLN A 157 -3.72 -5.32 -2.01
N ASN A 158 -3.07 -6.32 -1.42
CA ASN A 158 -1.61 -6.37 -1.26
C ASN A 158 -0.84 -6.33 -2.59
N PRO A 159 -1.07 -7.25 -3.56
CA PRO A 159 -0.37 -7.21 -4.84
C PRO A 159 -0.69 -5.96 -5.65
N MET A 160 -1.89 -5.39 -5.50
CA MET A 160 -2.22 -4.14 -6.18
C MET A 160 -1.43 -2.96 -5.60
N LEU A 161 -1.24 -2.90 -4.28
CA LEU A 161 -0.40 -1.88 -3.66
C LEU A 161 1.06 -2.00 -4.11
N PHE A 162 1.60 -3.22 -4.16
CA PHE A 162 2.94 -3.47 -4.72
C PHE A 162 3.06 -2.93 -6.15
N ALA A 163 2.16 -3.34 -7.03
CA ALA A 163 2.20 -2.99 -8.45
C ALA A 163 2.04 -1.48 -8.68
N VAL A 164 1.08 -0.84 -7.99
CA VAL A 164 0.85 0.61 -8.13
C VAL A 164 2.07 1.40 -7.67
N ILE A 165 2.69 1.05 -6.53
CA ILE A 165 3.85 1.81 -6.04
C ILE A 165 5.06 1.62 -6.96
N SER A 166 5.34 0.39 -7.42
CA SER A 166 6.46 0.14 -8.34
C SER A 166 6.29 0.84 -9.69
N GLU A 167 5.07 0.85 -10.23
CA GLU A 167 4.80 1.47 -11.53
C GLU A 167 4.74 2.99 -11.47
N MET A 168 4.37 3.58 -10.33
CA MET A 168 4.26 5.03 -10.21
C MET A 168 5.58 5.71 -9.88
N PHE A 169 6.45 5.06 -9.10
CA PHE A 169 7.64 5.69 -8.52
C PHE A 169 8.97 5.02 -8.89
N GLY A 170 8.94 4.00 -9.73
CA GLY A 170 10.11 3.27 -10.17
C GLY A 170 10.59 2.22 -9.16
N LEU A 171 11.63 1.46 -9.56
CA LEU A 171 12.12 0.30 -8.82
C LEU A 171 13.32 0.63 -7.92
N LYS A 172 14.09 1.69 -8.22
CA LYS A 172 15.35 1.99 -7.54
C LYS A 172 15.24 2.18 -6.03
N ARG A 173 14.12 2.76 -5.56
CA ARG A 173 13.85 2.97 -4.13
C ARG A 173 12.54 2.32 -3.68
N TYR A 174 12.07 1.33 -4.43
CA TYR A 174 10.76 0.71 -4.26
C TYR A 174 10.50 0.22 -2.83
N SER A 175 11.45 -0.50 -2.22
CA SER A 175 11.27 -1.06 -0.88
C SER A 175 10.92 0.01 0.16
N THR A 176 11.61 1.16 0.13
CA THR A 176 11.33 2.27 1.06
C THR A 176 9.96 2.88 0.77
N LEU A 177 9.65 3.15 -0.50
CA LEU A 177 8.40 3.78 -0.90
C LEU A 177 7.18 2.90 -0.60
N PHE A 178 7.31 1.60 -0.85
CA PHE A 178 6.30 0.63 -0.49
C PHE A 178 6.03 0.64 1.01
N ASN A 179 7.07 0.58 1.84
CA ASN A 179 6.90 0.61 3.29
C ASN A 179 6.28 1.92 3.78
N CYS A 180 6.64 3.07 3.19
CA CYS A 180 5.99 4.35 3.49
C CYS A 180 4.49 4.32 3.19
N GLY A 181 4.09 3.84 2.01
CA GLY A 181 2.68 3.72 1.63
C GLY A 181 1.93 2.69 2.48
N GLN A 182 2.54 1.53 2.70
CA GLN A 182 1.97 0.42 3.46
C GLN A 182 1.76 0.77 4.94
N LEU A 183 2.59 1.64 5.51
CA LEU A 183 2.48 2.11 6.89
C LEU A 183 1.14 2.81 7.17
N ALA A 184 0.48 3.35 6.14
CA ALA A 184 -0.85 3.92 6.30
C ALA A 184 -1.90 2.89 6.77
N ALA A 185 -1.76 1.61 6.39
CA ALA A 185 -2.71 0.56 6.74
C ALA A 185 -2.78 0.26 8.26
N PRO A 186 -1.66 0.01 8.98
CA PRO A 186 -1.73 -0.19 10.44
C PRO A 186 -2.20 1.06 11.19
N PHE A 187 -1.87 2.27 10.72
CA PHE A 187 -2.44 3.49 11.32
C PHE A 187 -3.97 3.57 11.15
N GLY A 188 -4.46 3.25 9.95
CA GLY A 188 -5.89 3.18 9.68
C GLY A 188 -6.59 2.10 10.49
N SER A 189 -5.99 0.90 10.54
CA SER A 189 -6.52 -0.22 11.33
C SER A 189 -6.58 0.12 12.81
N TYR A 190 -5.55 0.74 13.37
CA TYR A 190 -5.54 1.15 14.78
C TYR A 190 -6.68 2.11 15.11
N ILE A 191 -6.83 3.19 14.33
CA ILE A 191 -7.89 4.19 14.56
C ILE A 191 -9.27 3.54 14.38
N LEU A 192 -9.48 2.78 13.32
CA LEU A 192 -10.77 2.14 13.06
C LEU A 192 -11.09 1.04 14.08
N ASN A 193 -10.11 0.27 14.55
CA ASN A 193 -10.32 -0.72 15.60
C ASN A 193 -10.66 -0.07 16.94
N VAL A 194 -9.84 0.88 17.39
CA VAL A 194 -9.96 1.44 18.73
C VAL A 194 -11.11 2.45 18.80
N ASP A 195 -11.13 3.42 17.90
CA ASP A 195 -12.06 4.55 17.98
C ASP A 195 -13.42 4.25 17.37
N VAL A 196 -13.51 3.33 16.40
CA VAL A 196 -14.80 2.97 15.79
C VAL A 196 -15.30 1.66 16.39
N VAL A 197 -14.61 0.54 16.15
CA VAL A 197 -15.15 -0.77 16.53
C VAL A 197 -15.27 -0.92 18.05
N GLY A 198 -14.22 -0.61 18.80
CA GLY A 198 -14.21 -0.72 20.25
C GLY A 198 -15.23 0.20 20.92
N LYS A 199 -15.21 1.50 20.62
CA LYS A 199 -16.13 2.47 21.24
C LYS A 199 -17.61 2.18 20.93
N LEU A 200 -17.95 1.84 19.69
CA LEU A 200 -19.35 1.53 19.35
C LEU A 200 -19.80 0.23 20.02
N TYR A 201 -18.93 -0.78 20.08
CA TYR A 201 -19.24 -2.02 20.78
C TYR A 201 -19.48 -1.76 22.28
N ASP A 202 -18.60 -0.99 22.94
CA ASP A 202 -18.75 -0.65 24.36
C ASP A 202 -20.05 0.12 24.63
N MET A 203 -20.44 1.03 23.72
CA MET A 203 -21.71 1.75 23.82
C MET A 203 -22.93 0.81 23.78
N GLU A 204 -22.95 -0.18 22.89
CA GLU A 204 -24.03 -1.16 22.83
C GLU A 204 -23.98 -2.13 24.02
N ALA A 205 -22.78 -2.56 24.44
CA ALA A 205 -22.62 -3.41 25.63
C ALA A 205 -23.11 -2.72 26.92
N LEU A 206 -22.88 -1.41 27.05
CA LEU A 206 -23.38 -0.60 28.17
C LEU A 206 -24.91 -0.48 28.16
N ARG A 207 -25.55 -0.43 26.98
CA ARG A 207 -27.01 -0.42 26.87
C ARG A 207 -27.65 -1.73 27.32
N GLU A 208 -27.04 -2.87 27.00
CA GLU A 208 -27.54 -4.18 27.44
C GLU A 208 -27.33 -4.44 28.95
N ARG A 209 -26.46 -3.68 29.63
CA ARG A 209 -26.08 -3.84 31.05
C ARG A 209 -25.68 -5.29 31.42
N LYS A 210 -25.26 -6.09 30.46
CA LYS A 210 -24.79 -7.47 30.71
C LYS A 210 -23.30 -7.44 31.01
N GLN A 211 -22.98 -7.59 32.30
CA GLN A 211 -21.64 -7.93 32.74
C GLN A 211 -21.58 -9.43 32.97
N ILE A 212 -20.67 -10.11 32.27
CA ILE A 212 -20.34 -11.50 32.56
C ILE A 212 -19.20 -11.50 33.58
N ALA A 213 -19.40 -12.18 34.72
CA ALA A 213 -18.40 -12.30 35.77
C ALA A 213 -17.06 -12.78 35.18
N GLY A 214 -16.02 -11.97 35.32
CA GLY A 214 -14.67 -12.27 34.81
C GLY A 214 -14.40 -11.95 33.34
N LYS A 215 -15.38 -11.50 32.54
CA LYS A 215 -15.22 -11.12 31.12
C LYS A 215 -15.52 -9.65 30.80
N GLY A 216 -15.90 -8.84 31.78
CA GLY A 216 -16.21 -7.42 31.56
C GLY A 216 -17.57 -7.21 30.89
N LEU A 217 -17.72 -6.08 30.18
CA LEU A 217 -18.90 -5.73 29.41
C LEU A 217 -18.99 -6.57 28.14
N THR A 218 -20.12 -7.24 27.92
CA THR A 218 -20.32 -8.09 26.73
C THR A 218 -21.64 -7.77 26.06
N CYS A 219 -21.64 -7.70 24.72
CA CYS A 219 -22.84 -7.47 23.90
C CYS A 219 -23.16 -8.73 23.09
N THR A 220 -24.44 -9.08 22.98
CA THR A 220 -24.89 -10.25 22.21
C THR A 220 -25.90 -9.86 21.14
N GLY A 221 -25.64 -10.24 19.88
CA GLY A 221 -26.52 -10.06 18.75
C GLY A 221 -25.92 -9.21 17.63
N ALA A 222 -26.65 -9.10 16.53
CA ALA A 222 -26.21 -8.39 15.33
C ALA A 222 -25.94 -6.90 15.53
N HIS A 223 -26.69 -6.26 16.45
CA HIS A 223 -26.60 -4.83 16.69
C HIS A 223 -25.24 -4.41 17.28
N CYS A 224 -24.53 -5.33 17.96
CA CYS A 224 -23.25 -5.04 18.62
C CYS A 224 -22.16 -4.57 17.67
N PHE A 225 -22.13 -5.11 16.45
CA PHE A 225 -21.13 -4.78 15.44
C PHE A 225 -21.74 -4.13 14.18
N GLY A 226 -23.07 -4.14 14.04
CA GLY A 226 -23.76 -3.62 12.85
C GLY A 226 -23.39 -2.17 12.51
N GLY A 227 -23.39 -1.29 13.51
CA GLY A 227 -22.98 0.11 13.34
C GLY A 227 -21.51 0.25 12.96
N SER A 228 -20.62 -0.44 13.69
CA SER A 228 -19.17 -0.40 13.44
C SER A 228 -18.82 -0.87 12.02
N PHE A 229 -19.39 -1.99 11.57
CA PHE A 229 -19.13 -2.53 10.23
C PHE A 229 -19.76 -1.69 9.12
N THR A 230 -20.84 -0.94 9.40
CA THR A 230 -21.36 0.06 8.45
C THR A 230 -20.37 1.20 8.26
N VAL A 231 -19.74 1.69 9.34
CA VAL A 231 -18.69 2.72 9.26
C VAL A 231 -17.44 2.19 8.55
N LEU A 232 -17.03 0.95 8.84
CA LEU A 232 -15.93 0.30 8.13
C LEU A 232 -16.21 0.17 6.63
N ALA A 233 -17.42 -0.24 6.24
CA ALA A 233 -17.84 -0.31 4.84
C ALA A 233 -17.81 1.07 4.16
N ALA A 234 -18.25 2.11 4.84
CA ALA A 234 -18.18 3.49 4.33
C ALA A 234 -16.71 3.96 4.15
N ALA A 235 -15.82 3.65 5.10
CA ALA A 235 -14.40 3.95 5.00
C ALA A 235 -13.75 3.19 3.83
N THR A 236 -14.09 1.92 3.63
CA THR A 236 -13.61 1.12 2.50
C THR A 236 -14.12 1.66 1.16
N LEU A 237 -15.40 2.06 1.10
CA LEU A 237 -15.98 2.69 -0.08
C LEU A 237 -15.29 4.02 -0.41
N PHE A 238 -14.98 4.83 0.60
CA PHE A 238 -14.18 6.04 0.42
C PHE A 238 -12.81 5.72 -0.17
N GLY A 239 -12.11 4.70 0.36
CA GLY A 239 -10.86 4.21 -0.22
C GLY A 239 -10.99 3.79 -1.69
N ALA A 240 -12.09 3.11 -2.04
CA ALA A 240 -12.40 2.77 -3.43
C ALA A 240 -12.55 4.01 -4.31
N VAL A 241 -13.29 5.02 -3.86
CA VAL A 241 -13.47 6.30 -4.59
C VAL A 241 -12.13 7.00 -4.80
N VAL A 242 -11.27 7.06 -3.78
CA VAL A 242 -9.92 7.64 -3.90
C VAL A 242 -9.08 6.88 -4.95
N MET A 243 -9.17 5.55 -4.98
CA MET A 243 -8.49 4.74 -6.01
C MET A 243 -9.08 4.92 -7.41
N PHE A 244 -10.40 5.11 -7.54
CA PHE A 244 -11.02 5.48 -8.82
C PHE A 244 -10.52 6.84 -9.31
N VAL A 245 -10.38 7.82 -8.42
CA VAL A 245 -9.79 9.12 -8.75
C VAL A 245 -8.34 8.95 -9.23
N LEU A 246 -7.54 8.14 -8.54
CA LEU A 246 -6.17 7.84 -8.97
C LEU A 246 -6.13 7.11 -10.32
N ALA A 247 -7.05 6.17 -10.56
CA ALA A 247 -7.19 5.48 -11.83
C ALA A 247 -7.51 6.44 -12.98
N TYR A 248 -8.42 7.39 -12.74
CA TYR A 248 -8.76 8.42 -13.71
C TYR A 248 -7.56 9.32 -14.02
N GLN A 249 -6.80 9.72 -12.99
CA GLN A 249 -5.61 10.58 -13.14
C GLN A 249 -4.43 9.89 -13.83
N THR A 250 -4.31 8.57 -13.66
CA THR A 250 -3.22 7.77 -14.24
C THR A 250 -3.59 7.12 -15.57
N ARG A 251 -4.82 7.27 -16.06
CA ARG A 251 -5.31 6.62 -17.29
C ARG A 251 -4.42 6.86 -18.52
N GLU A 252 -3.90 8.07 -18.70
CA GLU A 252 -3.09 8.40 -19.87
C GLU A 252 -1.67 7.80 -19.76
N PHE A 253 -1.17 7.63 -18.54
CA PHE A 253 0.08 6.90 -18.29
C PHE A 253 -0.07 5.42 -18.63
N TYR A 254 -1.15 4.77 -18.17
CA TYR A 254 -1.41 3.34 -18.44
C TYR A 254 -1.80 3.03 -19.89
N LYS A 255 -2.27 4.02 -20.65
CA LYS A 255 -2.52 3.88 -22.10
C LYS A 255 -1.26 3.92 -22.95
N ARG A 256 -0.22 4.62 -22.49
CA ARG A 256 1.11 4.58 -23.12
C ARG A 256 1.74 3.21 -22.85
N ASP A 257 2.62 2.72 -23.71
CA ASP A 257 3.25 1.41 -23.51
C ASP A 257 4.22 1.46 -22.30
N VAL A 258 3.68 1.29 -21.10
CA VAL A 258 4.41 1.21 -19.83
C VAL A 258 5.56 0.18 -19.91
N TYR A 259 5.37 -0.89 -20.70
CA TYR A 259 6.36 -1.95 -20.91
C TYR A 259 7.57 -1.58 -21.76
N LYS A 260 7.55 -0.50 -22.58
CA LYS A 260 8.74 -0.11 -23.35
C LYS A 260 9.88 0.30 -22.42
N ASN A 261 9.56 1.06 -21.37
CA ASN A 261 10.56 1.56 -20.42
C ASN A 261 11.14 0.42 -19.54
N PHE A 262 10.31 -0.55 -19.13
CA PHE A 262 10.80 -1.70 -18.34
C PHE A 262 11.60 -2.72 -19.15
N ASN A 263 11.24 -2.94 -20.43
CA ASN A 263 12.00 -3.86 -21.28
C ASN A 263 13.38 -3.32 -21.66
N GLU A 264 13.57 -2.00 -21.80
CA GLU A 264 14.90 -1.44 -22.08
C GLU A 264 15.88 -1.65 -20.91
N GLU A 265 15.40 -1.65 -19.66
CA GLU A 265 16.24 -1.95 -18.48
C GLU A 265 16.49 -3.45 -18.27
N ILE A 266 15.49 -4.31 -18.58
CA ILE A 266 15.63 -5.77 -18.47
C ILE A 266 16.46 -6.35 -19.63
N TRP A 267 16.43 -5.71 -20.79
CA TRP A 267 17.16 -6.10 -22.01
C TRP A 267 18.50 -5.37 -22.15
N ILE A 268 19.15 -4.94 -21.06
CA ILE A 268 20.62 -4.88 -21.06
C ILE A 268 21.07 -6.31 -20.71
N PRO A 269 21.31 -7.19 -21.71
CA PRO A 269 21.64 -8.57 -21.45
C PRO A 269 23.07 -8.61 -20.90
N GLN A 270 23.42 -9.62 -20.09
CA GLN A 270 24.77 -9.80 -19.52
C GLN A 270 25.91 -9.67 -20.55
N THR A 271 25.63 -9.88 -21.84
CA THR A 271 26.55 -9.66 -22.95
C THR A 271 27.05 -8.21 -23.07
N GLU A 272 26.25 -7.20 -22.74
CA GLU A 272 26.73 -5.80 -22.74
C GLU A 272 27.57 -5.48 -21.50
N MET A 273 27.28 -6.11 -20.34
CA MET A 273 28.14 -6.03 -19.16
C MET A 273 29.50 -6.73 -19.38
N GLU A 274 29.55 -7.81 -20.16
CA GLU A 274 30.81 -8.44 -20.56
C GLU A 274 31.62 -7.58 -21.52
N PHE A 275 30.98 -6.92 -22.50
CA PHE A 275 31.65 -5.96 -23.39
C PHE A 275 32.20 -4.76 -22.64
N TYR A 276 31.44 -4.19 -21.69
CA TYR A 276 31.95 -3.11 -20.82
C TYR A 276 33.15 -3.54 -19.98
N ARG A 277 33.16 -4.79 -19.49
CA ARG A 277 34.29 -5.30 -18.68
C ARG A 277 35.53 -5.59 -19.55
N LEU A 278 35.35 -5.96 -20.81
CA LEU A 278 36.44 -6.23 -21.76
C LEU A 278 37.07 -4.94 -22.29
N ASP A 279 36.29 -3.92 -22.63
CA ASP A 279 36.82 -2.63 -23.07
C ASP A 279 37.59 -1.91 -21.95
N ASN A 280 37.09 -1.98 -20.71
CA ASN A 280 37.82 -1.41 -19.57
C ASN A 280 39.11 -2.17 -19.26
N LYS A 281 39.20 -3.47 -19.55
CA LYS A 281 40.43 -4.24 -19.37
C LYS A 281 41.46 -3.92 -20.46
N LYS A 282 41.01 -3.63 -21.68
CA LYS A 282 41.87 -3.22 -22.80
C LYS A 282 42.49 -1.84 -22.58
N ASN A 283 41.75 -0.91 -21.99
CA ASN A 283 42.23 0.45 -21.68
C ASN A 283 43.18 0.54 -20.47
N ILE A 284 43.45 -0.57 -19.77
CA ILE A 284 44.38 -0.63 -18.62
C ILE A 284 45.71 -1.31 -19.02
N GLU A 285 45.75 -2.00 -20.16
CA GLU A 285 46.94 -2.73 -20.64
C GLU A 285 47.73 -1.99 -21.74
N ASP A 286 47.31 -0.79 -22.13
CA ASP A 286 48.05 0.18 -22.99
C ASP A 286 48.52 1.39 -22.16
#